data_AF-F4QKL3-F1
#
_entry.id   AF-F4QKL3-F1
#
_cell.length_a   1.000
_cell.length_b   1.000
_cell.length_c   1.000
_cell.angle_alpha   90.00
_cell.angle_beta   90.00
_cell.angle_gamma   90.00
#
_symmetry.space_group_name_H-M   'P 1'
#
loop_
_entity.id
_entity.type
_entity.pdbx_description
1 polymer ?
#
loop_
_entity_poly.entity_id
_entity_poly.type
_entity_poly.pdbx_seq_one_letter_code
_entity_poly.pdbx_strand_id
1 'polypeptide(L)' 'MKFLQITRAPEGLTSYAKVNRARPVQTLITVVEALLSLVGVAVLILWAWQGSFGEAGAMVDKSIACAWGWAAGLIK' A
#
# COMPACT_ATOMS: atom_id res chain seq x y z
N MET A 1 11.59 -49.55 41.17
CA MET A 1 10.71 -49.59 39.97
C MET A 1 10.81 -48.24 39.28
N LYS A 2 10.96 -48.24 37.94
CA LYS A 2 11.24 -47.08 37.09
C LYS A 2 10.09 -46.06 37.14
N PHE A 3 10.43 -44.79 37.36
CA PHE A 3 9.53 -43.66 37.11
C PHE A 3 9.21 -43.59 35.62
N LEU A 4 7.93 -43.71 35.25
CA LEU A 4 7.44 -43.32 33.93
C LEU A 4 7.41 -41.80 33.90
N GLN A 5 8.50 -41.19 33.43
CA GLN A 5 8.43 -39.81 32.93
C GLN A 5 7.53 -39.82 31.71
N ILE A 6 6.26 -39.46 31.92
CA ILE A 6 5.40 -38.99 30.84
C ILE A 6 5.93 -37.60 30.50
N THR A 7 6.98 -37.56 29.67
CA THR A 7 7.35 -36.38 28.89
C THR A 7 6.19 -36.11 27.94
N ARG A 8 5.17 -35.42 28.45
CA ARG A 8 4.13 -34.83 27.62
C ARG A 8 4.84 -33.78 26.78
N ALA A 9 5.04 -34.09 25.51
CA ALA A 9 5.58 -33.19 24.52
C ALA A 9 4.83 -31.84 24.61
N PRO A 10 5.54 -30.69 24.55
CA PRO A 10 4.92 -29.39 24.54
C PRO A 10 4.28 -29.12 23.17
N GLU A 11 3.25 -29.87 22.80
CA GLU A 11 2.52 -29.70 21.53
C GLU A 11 1.50 -28.55 21.57
N GLY A 12 1.78 -27.54 22.41
CA GLY A 12 0.96 -26.33 22.54
C GLY A 12 1.74 -25.02 22.40
N LEU A 13 3.06 -25.07 22.18
CA LEU A 13 3.91 -23.87 22.05
C LEU A 13 4.28 -23.52 20.60
N THR A 14 3.81 -24.31 19.63
CA THR A 14 3.94 -24.02 18.20
C THR A 14 2.65 -23.46 17.60
N SER A 15 1.79 -22.87 18.43
CA SER A 15 0.65 -22.06 17.97
C SER A 15 1.16 -20.84 17.23
N TYR A 16 1.43 -21.02 15.93
CA TYR A 16 1.26 -20.08 14.82
C TYR A 16 1.20 -18.60 15.21
N ALA A 17 2.23 -18.07 15.86
CA ALA A 17 2.57 -16.68 15.64
C ALA A 17 2.99 -16.64 14.18
N LYS A 18 2.02 -16.41 13.29
CA LYS A 18 2.24 -16.11 11.88
C LYS A 18 3.17 -14.93 11.94
N VAL A 19 4.47 -15.18 11.82
CA VAL A 19 5.48 -14.15 11.78
C VAL A 19 5.17 -13.44 10.48
N ASN A 20 4.33 -12.42 10.59
CA ASN A 20 4.01 -11.51 9.53
C ASN A 20 5.31 -10.72 9.37
N ARG A 21 6.31 -11.35 8.73
CA ARG A 21 7.48 -10.64 8.25
C ARG A 21 6.88 -9.56 7.38
N ALA A 22 6.84 -8.34 7.92
CA ALA A 22 6.53 -7.17 7.14
C ALA A 22 7.49 -7.27 5.96
N ARG A 23 6.96 -7.60 4.79
CA ARG A 23 7.74 -7.68 3.56
C ARG A 23 7.76 -6.23 3.10
N PRO A 24 8.80 -5.45 3.43
CA PRO A 24 8.77 -4.01 3.21
C PRO A 24 8.53 -3.67 1.74
N VAL A 25 9.05 -4.51 0.84
CA VAL A 25 8.81 -4.43 -0.60
C VAL A 25 7.33 -4.62 -0.94
N GLN A 26 6.67 -5.61 -0.34
CA GLN A 26 5.27 -5.91 -0.62
C GLN A 26 4.35 -4.81 -0.08
N THR A 27 4.64 -4.28 1.11
CA THR A 27 3.95 -3.10 1.65
C THR A 27 4.13 -1.88 0.75
N LEU A 28 5.35 -1.63 0.26
CA LEU A 28 5.64 -0.49 -0.60
C LEU A 28 4.93 -0.61 -1.96
N ILE A 29 4.90 -1.81 -2.55
CA ILE A 29 4.12 -2.09 -3.76
C ILE A 29 2.63 -1.82 -3.52
N THR A 30 2.05 -2.34 -2.43
CA THR A 30 0.63 -2.11 -2.12
C THR A 30 0.31 -0.63 -1.92
N VAL A 31 1.20 0.14 -1.29
CA VAL A 31 1.03 1.59 -1.13
C VAL A 31 1.06 2.29 -2.48
N VAL A 32 2.02 1.96 -3.34
CA VAL A 32 2.12 2.53 -4.69
C VAL A 32 0.89 2.17 -5.53
N GLU A 33 0.44 0.91 -5.47
CA GLU A 33 -0.76 0.45 -6.17
C GLU A 33 -2.02 1.18 -5.69
N ALA A 34 -2.17 1.35 -4.37
CA ALA A 34 -3.27 2.12 -3.81
C ALA A 34 -3.28 3.57 -4.31
N LEU A 35 -2.11 4.22 -4.34
CA LEU A 35 -1.95 5.59 -4.86
C LEU A 35 -2.29 5.67 -6.35
N LEU A 36 -1.79 4.74 -7.16
CA LEU A 36 -2.10 4.69 -8.59
C LEU A 36 -3.59 4.46 -8.84
N SER A 37 -4.23 3.59 -8.06
CA SER A 37 -5.68 3.36 -8.18
C SER A 37 -6.47 4.64 -7.86
N LEU A 38 -6.02 5.41 -6.87
CA LEU A 38 -6.68 6.65 -6.45
C LEU A 38 -6.55 7.75 -7.52
N VAL A 39 -5.39 7.84 -8.17
CA VAL A 39 -5.20 8.70 -9.35
C VAL A 39 -6.12 8.29 -10.49
N GLY A 40 -6.22 6.98 -10.77
CA GLY A 40 -7.14 6.46 -11.80
C GLY A 40 -8.59 6.83 -11.53
N VAL A 41 -9.06 6.69 -10.29
CA VAL A 41 -10.42 7.09 -9.88
C VAL A 41 -10.63 8.59 -10.04
N ALA A 42 -9.67 9.42 -9.65
CA ALA A 42 -9.76 10.87 -9.81
C ALA A 42 -9.88 11.29 -11.28
N VAL A 43 -9.11 10.66 -12.18
CA VAL A 43 -9.21 10.86 -13.64
C VAL A 43 -10.59 10.44 -14.15
N LEU A 44 -11.12 9.31 -13.69
CA LEU A 44 -12.45 8.84 -14.09
C LEU A 44 -13.57 9.79 -13.61
N ILE A 45 -13.46 10.34 -12.40
CA ILE A 45 -14.41 11.34 -11.89
C ILE A 45 -14.33 12.62 -12.74
N LEU A 46 -13.13 13.12 -13.03
CA LEU A 46 -12.93 14.30 -13.88
C LEU A 46 -13.46 14.06 -15.30
N TRP A 47 -13.24 12.86 -15.84
CA TRP A 47 -13.78 12.46 -17.14
C TRP A 47 -15.31 12.40 -17.12
N ALA A 48 -15.92 11.82 -16.09
CA ALA A 48 -17.38 11.78 -15.94
C ALA A 48 -18.00 13.19 -15.83
N TRP A 49 -17.24 14.16 -15.34
CA TRP A 49 -17.70 15.53 -15.15
C TRP A 49 -17.50 16.43 -16.39
N GLN A 50 -16.35 16.32 -17.05
CA GLN A 50 -16.02 17.13 -18.24
C GLN A 50 -16.43 16.46 -19.57
N GLY A 51 -16.64 15.14 -19.58
CA GLY A 51 -16.96 14.37 -20.78
C GLY A 51 -15.79 14.20 -21.77
N SER A 52 -14.63 14.81 -21.48
CA SER A 52 -13.43 14.80 -22.33
C SER A 52 -12.19 14.37 -21.54
N PHE A 53 -11.48 13.37 -22.07
CA PHE A 53 -10.23 12.88 -21.46
C PHE A 53 -9.08 13.87 -21.57
N GLY A 54 -9.04 14.71 -22.60
CA GLY A 54 -7.97 15.71 -22.77
C GLY A 54 -8.03 16.80 -21.70
N GLU A 55 -9.23 17.19 -21.34
CA GLU A 55 -9.53 18.26 -20.38
C GLU A 55 -9.34 17.78 -18.93
N ALA A 56 -9.79 16.55 -18.64
CA ALA A 56 -9.48 15.84 -17.39
C ALA A 56 -7.98 15.63 -17.21
N GLY A 57 -7.27 15.21 -18.28
CA GLY A 57 -5.82 15.02 -18.26
C GLY A 57 -5.05 16.31 -17.97
N ALA A 58 -5.45 17.43 -18.60
CA ALA A 58 -4.81 18.73 -18.37
C ALA A 58 -4.98 19.25 -16.93
N MET A 59 -6.13 19.00 -16.29
CA MET A 59 -6.31 19.31 -14.87
C MET A 59 -5.41 18.47 -13.97
N VAL A 60 -5.29 17.17 -14.25
CA VAL A 60 -4.41 16.28 -13.50
C VAL A 60 -2.95 16.70 -13.67
N ASP A 61 -2.49 17.00 -14.88
CA ASP A 61 -1.13 17.48 -15.15
C ASP A 61 -0.81 18.76 -14.38
N LYS A 62 -1.74 19.73 -14.34
CA LYS A 62 -1.58 20.95 -13.52
C LYS A 62 -1.45 20.64 -12.03
N SER A 63 -2.25 19.71 -11.51
CA SER A 63 -2.21 19.34 -10.10
C SER A 63 -0.90 18.62 -9.75
N ILE A 64 -0.40 17.75 -10.63
CA ILE A 64 0.88 17.05 -10.47
C ILE A 64 2.05 18.05 -10.51
N ALA A 65 2.05 18.98 -11.48
CA ALA A 65 3.08 20.01 -11.58
C ALA A 65 3.12 20.91 -10.31
N CYS A 66 1.95 21.24 -9.75
CA CYS A 66 1.85 22.01 -8.51
C CYS A 66 2.39 21.22 -7.31
N ALA A 67 1.99 19.96 -7.16
CA ALA A 67 2.48 19.07 -6.11
C ALA A 67 3.99 18.85 -6.20
N TRP A 68 4.53 18.72 -7.43
CA TRP A 68 5.96 18.59 -7.67
C TRP A 68 6.72 19.87 -7.31
N GLY A 69 6.17 21.05 -7.64
CA GLY A 69 6.75 22.33 -7.23
C GLY A 69 6.83 22.50 -5.71
N TRP A 70 5.78 22.08 -5.00
CA TRP A 70 5.77 22.03 -3.53
C TRP A 70 6.79 21.04 -2.95
N ALA A 71 6.83 19.81 -3.49
CA ALA A 71 7.78 18.79 -3.06
C ALA A 71 9.24 19.20 -3.31
N ALA A 72 9.52 19.81 -4.47
CA ALA A 72 10.83 20.34 -4.81
C ALA A 72 11.24 21.52 -3.90
N GLY A 73 10.28 22.32 -3.45
CA GLY A 73 10.51 23.40 -2.49
C GLY A 73 10.85 22.92 -1.07
N LEU A 74 10.39 21.72 -0.67
CA LEU A 74 10.67 21.12 0.64
C LEU A 74 12.02 20.41 0.73
N ILE A 75 12.66 20.13 -0.42
CA ILE A 75 13.97 19.45 -0.48
C ILE A 75 15.13 20.48 -0.49
N LYS A 76 14.84 21.78 -0.61
CA LYS A 76 15.81 22.88 -0.64
C LYS A 76 15.97 23.53 0.72
#